data_AF-A0A7L3GPK8-F1
#
_entry.id   AF-A0A7L3GPK8-F1
#
_cell.length_a   1.000
_cell.length_b   1.000
_cell.length_c   1.000
_cell.angle_alpha   90.00
_cell.angle_beta   90.00
_cell.angle_gamma   90.00
#
_symmetry.space_group_name_H-M   'P 1'
#
loop_
_entity.id
_entity.type
_entity.pdbx_description
1 polymer ?
#
loop_
_entity_poly.entity_id
_entity_poly.type
_entity_poly.pdbx_seq_one_letter_code
_entity_poly.pdbx_strand_id
1 'polypeptide(L)'
;VAHPPGYPLFTLLAKVATGLLPIGSPAYRVNLLCGLLGAAAASLLFYTVFRLSGSYAGGILAAGVFSFSRLTWQWSIAAEVFSLNNLFVGLLMALTAHFEEASTAKERSKISKLGAFCCGLSLCNQHTIVLYIVCIVPWVLSRLFGKSELSLGHLLKLGLCFLAGLLPYLYLPASSYLSRARWTWGDQTTFQGFLTHFLREEYGTFNLCKGRFGDDASMHEFLCSFQLAQMKSELSLPVLALALVACVSTALPTKQQKSPVIWLFAGMLCLYSLFFAWRANLDITKPLFLGVVERFWLQSNAAVAVLAGLGLAALASVGSAVLEGSRALPWLEWLSALALVASQVWANY
;
A
#
# COMPACT_ATOMS: atom_id res chain seq x y z
N VAL A 1 18.12 -5.40 16.91
CA VAL A 1 17.14 -4.43 16.35
C VAL A 1 17.56 -4.17 14.91
N ALA A 2 16.63 -4.10 13.95
CA ALA A 2 16.98 -3.79 12.57
C ALA A 2 17.49 -2.34 12.43
N HIS A 3 17.99 -1.97 11.26
CA HIS A 3 18.35 -0.57 10.98
C HIS A 3 17.10 0.34 11.10
N PRO A 4 17.27 1.66 11.36
CA PRO A 4 16.17 2.61 11.55
C PRO A 4 15.10 2.55 10.44
N PRO A 5 13.79 2.54 10.78
CA PRO A 5 13.20 2.81 12.11
C PRO A 5 13.03 1.55 12.98
N GLY A 6 13.75 0.46 12.67
CA GLY A 6 13.83 -0.75 13.48
C GLY A 6 12.83 -1.85 13.12
N TYR A 7 11.80 -1.54 12.30
CA TYR A 7 10.81 -2.49 11.77
C TYR A 7 10.31 -3.50 12.83
N PRO A 8 9.88 -3.05 14.03
CA PRO A 8 9.61 -3.94 15.15
C PRO A 8 8.53 -4.98 14.84
N LEU A 9 7.48 -4.61 14.10
CA LEU A 9 6.42 -5.55 13.76
C LEU A 9 6.93 -6.68 12.86
N PHE A 10 7.65 -6.34 11.78
CA PHE A 10 8.22 -7.34 10.88
C PHE A 10 9.21 -8.25 11.62
N THR A 11 10.04 -7.67 12.49
CA THR A 11 11.01 -8.42 13.29
C THR A 11 10.32 -9.44 14.21
N LEU A 12 9.24 -9.04 14.88
CA LEU A 12 8.46 -9.94 15.73
C LEU A 12 7.78 -11.04 14.92
N LEU A 13 7.19 -10.71 13.76
CA LEU A 13 6.57 -11.70 12.88
C LEU A 13 7.59 -12.68 12.29
N ALA A 14 8.78 -12.20 11.90
CA ALA A 14 9.87 -13.06 11.46
C ALA A 14 10.34 -14.00 12.57
N LYS A 15 10.37 -13.54 13.83
CA LYS A 15 10.69 -14.41 14.97
C LYS A 15 9.63 -15.49 15.19
N VAL A 16 8.35 -15.15 15.02
CA VAL A 16 7.25 -16.11 15.09
C VAL A 16 7.35 -17.13 13.95
N ALA A 17 7.55 -16.70 12.71
CA ALA A 17 7.68 -17.58 11.55
C ALA A 17 8.87 -18.54 11.68
N THR A 18 10.02 -18.05 12.14
CA THR A 18 11.21 -18.89 12.35
C THR A 18 11.04 -19.88 13.51
N GLY A 19 10.23 -19.56 14.52
CA GLY A 19 9.96 -20.44 15.66
C GLY A 19 8.87 -21.48 15.40
N LEU A 20 7.82 -21.15 14.64
CA LEU A 20 6.66 -22.03 14.42
C LEU A 20 6.82 -22.96 13.23
N LEU A 21 7.53 -22.55 12.17
CA LEU A 21 7.71 -23.37 10.97
C LEU A 21 8.96 -24.25 11.16
N PRO A 22 8.84 -25.59 11.22
CA PRO A 22 10.00 -26.46 11.39
C PRO A 22 10.74 -26.76 10.08
N ILE A 23 10.34 -26.15 8.96
CA ILE A 23 10.80 -26.51 7.61
C ILE A 23 11.79 -25.47 7.08
N GLY A 24 12.82 -25.95 6.38
CA GLY A 24 13.80 -25.10 5.70
C GLY A 24 14.68 -24.27 6.63
N SER A 25 15.54 -23.45 6.04
CA SER A 25 16.40 -22.50 6.77
C SER A 25 15.58 -21.34 7.35
N PRO A 26 16.11 -20.59 8.33
CA PRO A 26 15.45 -19.37 8.82
C PRO A 26 15.13 -18.37 7.70
N ALA A 27 16.03 -18.23 6.71
CA ALA A 27 15.80 -17.37 5.54
C ALA A 27 14.60 -17.86 4.70
N TYR A 28 14.50 -19.18 4.46
CA TYR A 28 13.37 -19.77 3.76
C TYR A 28 12.04 -19.48 4.48
N ARG A 29 12.00 -19.61 5.81
CA ARG A 29 10.78 -19.37 6.61
C ARG A 29 10.31 -17.93 6.54
N VAL A 30 11.25 -16.96 6.57
CA VAL A 30 10.91 -15.54 6.44
C VAL A 30 10.53 -15.18 5.00
N ASN A 31 11.19 -15.75 3.98
CA ASN A 31 10.77 -15.59 2.60
C ASN A 31 9.34 -16.13 2.37
N LEU A 32 9.01 -17.29 2.95
CA LEU A 32 7.66 -17.85 2.89
C LEU A 32 6.63 -16.92 3.56
N LEU A 33 6.97 -16.34 4.72
CA LEU A 33 6.15 -15.31 5.35
C LEU A 33 5.92 -14.13 4.39
N CYS A 34 6.97 -13.60 3.76
CA CYS A 34 6.84 -12.50 2.79
C CYS A 34 5.95 -12.87 1.60
N GLY A 35 6.08 -14.09 1.06
CA GLY A 35 5.24 -14.58 -0.03
C GLY A 35 3.76 -14.65 0.35
N LEU A 36 3.47 -15.15 1.55
CA LEU A 36 2.10 -15.19 2.10
C LEU A 36 1.54 -13.78 2.33
N LEU A 37 2.35 -12.86 2.85
CA LEU A 37 1.96 -11.46 3.03
C LEU A 37 1.67 -10.77 1.68
N GLY A 38 2.49 -11.03 0.66
CA GLY A 38 2.28 -10.52 -0.70
C GLY A 38 1.00 -11.06 -1.34
N ALA A 39 0.73 -12.37 -1.22
CA ALA A 39 -0.51 -12.99 -1.69
C ALA A 39 -1.75 -12.44 -0.96
N ALA A 40 -1.65 -12.24 0.36
CA ALA A 40 -2.71 -11.61 1.16
C ALA A 40 -2.94 -10.15 0.75
N ALA A 41 -1.88 -9.39 0.44
CA ALA A 41 -2.00 -8.03 -0.10
C ALA A 41 -2.79 -8.03 -1.42
N ALA A 42 -2.43 -8.90 -2.37
CA ALA A 42 -3.14 -9.03 -3.65
C ALA A 42 -4.63 -9.39 -3.46
N SER A 43 -4.93 -10.29 -2.51
CA SER A 43 -6.31 -10.66 -2.17
C SER A 43 -7.12 -9.47 -1.63
N LEU A 44 -6.50 -8.58 -0.86
CA LEU A 44 -7.14 -7.36 -0.37
C LEU A 44 -7.35 -6.33 -1.48
N LEU A 45 -6.47 -6.25 -2.48
CA LEU A 45 -6.67 -5.40 -3.66
C LEU A 45 -7.84 -5.92 -4.51
N PHE A 46 -7.90 -7.23 -4.76
CA PHE A 46 -9.05 -7.89 -5.39
C PHE A 46 -10.34 -7.52 -4.65
N TYR A 47 -10.34 -7.71 -3.33
CA TYR A 47 -11.50 -7.45 -2.49
C TYR A 47 -11.90 -5.98 -2.55
N THR A 48 -10.95 -5.05 -2.53
CA THR A 48 -11.21 -3.60 -2.64
C THR A 48 -11.95 -3.27 -3.93
N VAL A 49 -11.47 -3.78 -5.07
CA VAL A 49 -12.10 -3.54 -6.36
C VAL A 49 -13.48 -4.19 -6.42
N PHE A 50 -13.59 -5.46 -6.03
CA PHE A 50 -14.85 -6.19 -6.03
C PHE A 50 -15.92 -5.49 -5.18
N ARG A 51 -15.56 -5.00 -3.99
CA ARG A 51 -16.50 -4.30 -3.12
C ARG A 51 -17.00 -3.01 -3.77
N LEU A 52 -16.08 -2.19 -4.30
CA LEU A 52 -16.41 -0.88 -4.87
C LEU A 52 -17.13 -0.93 -6.21
N SER A 53 -16.95 -1.99 -7.01
CA SER A 53 -17.52 -2.08 -8.37
C SER A 53 -18.47 -3.26 -8.60
N GLY A 54 -18.46 -4.27 -7.73
CA GLY A 54 -19.16 -5.54 -7.96
C GLY A 54 -18.49 -6.47 -8.98
N SER A 55 -17.38 -6.05 -9.61
CA SER A 55 -16.74 -6.82 -10.69
C SER A 55 -15.66 -7.77 -10.17
N TYR A 56 -15.85 -9.06 -10.42
CA TYR A 56 -14.83 -10.10 -10.21
C TYR A 56 -13.66 -9.96 -11.19
N ALA A 57 -13.94 -9.64 -12.45
CA ALA A 57 -12.92 -9.49 -13.49
C ALA A 57 -12.00 -8.29 -13.21
N GLY A 58 -12.57 -7.15 -12.78
CA GLY A 58 -11.81 -6.00 -12.31
C GLY A 58 -10.93 -6.32 -11.10
N GLY A 59 -11.46 -7.09 -10.15
CA GLY A 59 -10.68 -7.57 -9.01
C GLY A 59 -9.51 -8.46 -9.41
N ILE A 60 -9.73 -9.40 -10.33
CA ILE A 60 -8.68 -10.31 -10.85
C ILE A 60 -7.63 -9.53 -11.61
N LEU A 61 -8.02 -8.52 -12.39
CA LEU A 61 -7.08 -7.63 -13.04
C LEU A 61 -6.19 -6.94 -12.02
N ALA A 62 -6.77 -6.31 -10.98
CA ALA A 62 -6.00 -5.60 -9.97
C ALA A 62 -5.03 -6.53 -9.21
N ALA A 63 -5.50 -7.70 -8.77
CA ALA A 63 -4.66 -8.65 -8.07
C ALA A 63 -3.59 -9.27 -8.97
N GLY A 64 -3.93 -9.61 -10.21
CA GLY A 64 -3.01 -10.22 -11.17
C GLY A 64 -1.91 -9.25 -11.61
N VAL A 65 -2.29 -8.03 -12.00
CA VAL A 65 -1.32 -6.99 -12.40
C VAL A 65 -0.37 -6.64 -11.24
N PHE A 66 -0.91 -6.49 -10.03
CA PHE A 66 -0.08 -6.27 -8.85
C PHE A 66 0.86 -7.45 -8.60
N SER A 67 0.34 -8.68 -8.51
CA SER A 67 1.12 -9.87 -8.15
C SER A 67 2.22 -10.17 -9.15
N PHE A 68 1.93 -10.08 -10.44
CA PHE A 68 2.86 -10.42 -11.52
C PHE A 68 3.71 -9.23 -12.02
N SER A 69 3.65 -8.07 -11.35
CA SER A 69 4.67 -7.04 -11.55
C SER A 69 6.02 -7.50 -11.00
N ARG A 70 7.11 -7.21 -11.72
CA ARG A 70 8.45 -7.67 -11.38
C ARG A 70 8.87 -7.18 -10.00
N LEU A 71 8.62 -5.90 -9.69
CA LEU A 71 8.93 -5.34 -8.38
C LEU A 71 8.18 -6.03 -7.24
N THR A 72 6.87 -6.23 -7.39
CA THR A 72 6.06 -6.86 -6.33
C THR A 72 6.48 -8.29 -6.08
N TRP A 73 6.73 -9.05 -7.14
CA TRP A 73 7.19 -10.44 -7.04
C TRP A 73 8.56 -10.53 -6.39
N GLN A 74 9.54 -9.75 -6.86
CA GLN A 74 10.91 -9.71 -6.33
C GLN A 74 10.91 -9.47 -4.83
N TRP A 75 10.15 -8.49 -4.34
CA TRP A 75 10.11 -8.17 -2.91
C TRP A 75 9.21 -9.11 -2.10
N SER A 76 8.37 -9.92 -2.74
CA SER A 76 7.55 -10.95 -2.08
C SER A 76 8.28 -12.28 -1.89
N ILE A 77 9.35 -12.53 -2.65
CA ILE A 77 10.20 -13.73 -2.46
C ILE A 77 11.46 -13.45 -1.63
N ALA A 78 11.63 -12.22 -1.13
CA ALA A 78 12.75 -11.78 -0.32
C ALA A 78 12.33 -11.47 1.13
N ALA A 79 13.21 -11.75 2.10
CA ALA A 79 13.00 -11.54 3.53
C ALA A 79 13.12 -10.05 3.91
N GLU A 80 12.20 -9.26 3.37
CA GLU A 80 12.21 -7.80 3.40
C GLU A 80 10.85 -7.25 3.84
N VAL A 81 10.85 -6.02 4.31
CA VAL A 81 9.73 -5.37 5.01
C VAL A 81 8.59 -4.92 4.08
N PHE A 82 8.83 -4.96 2.76
CA PHE A 82 7.95 -4.36 1.75
C PHE A 82 6.64 -5.13 1.56
N SER A 83 6.66 -6.46 1.60
CA SER A 83 5.42 -7.26 1.48
C SER A 83 4.46 -7.01 2.63
N LEU A 84 4.99 -6.84 3.85
CA LEU A 84 4.16 -6.44 4.99
C LEU A 84 3.59 -5.03 4.81
N ASN A 85 4.37 -4.09 4.23
CA ASN A 85 3.87 -2.76 3.94
C ASN A 85 2.75 -2.79 2.88
N ASN A 86 2.92 -3.59 1.83
CA ASN A 86 1.91 -3.79 0.79
C ASN A 86 0.64 -4.42 1.36
N LEU A 87 0.75 -5.36 2.32
CA LEU A 87 -0.40 -5.88 3.04
C LEU A 87 -1.15 -4.76 3.77
N PHE A 88 -0.46 -3.86 4.46
CA PHE A 88 -1.10 -2.73 5.13
C PHE A 88 -1.74 -1.75 4.16
N VAL A 89 -1.10 -1.46 3.01
CA VAL A 89 -1.72 -0.66 1.96
C VAL A 89 -3.03 -1.30 1.48
N GLY A 90 -2.99 -2.59 1.12
CA GLY A 90 -4.19 -3.33 0.71
C GLY A 90 -5.27 -3.37 1.79
N LEU A 91 -4.87 -3.56 3.05
CA LEU A 91 -5.79 -3.58 4.20
C LEU A 91 -6.45 -2.23 4.42
N LEU A 92 -5.70 -1.13 4.36
CA LEU A 92 -6.25 0.22 4.52
C LEU A 92 -7.21 0.58 3.37
N MET A 93 -6.88 0.19 2.14
CA MET A 93 -7.78 0.36 0.98
C MET A 93 -9.06 -0.48 1.13
N ALA A 94 -8.94 -1.74 1.54
CA ALA A 94 -10.06 -2.64 1.78
C ALA A 94 -10.97 -2.17 2.92
N LEU A 95 -10.39 -1.67 4.02
CA LEU A 95 -11.14 -1.08 5.14
C LEU A 95 -11.83 0.22 4.72
N THR A 96 -11.20 1.02 3.87
CA THR A 96 -11.80 2.25 3.32
C THR A 96 -13.01 1.93 2.45
N ALA A 97 -12.89 0.94 1.56
CA ALA A 97 -14.02 0.47 0.75
C ALA A 97 -15.17 -0.08 1.63
N HIS A 98 -14.83 -0.92 2.61
CA HIS A 98 -15.82 -1.46 3.55
C HIS A 98 -16.49 -0.34 4.36
N PHE A 99 -15.73 0.65 4.83
CA PHE A 99 -16.25 1.79 5.58
C PHE A 99 -17.28 2.60 4.77
N GLU A 100 -17.02 2.83 3.48
CA GLU A 100 -17.95 3.55 2.61
C GLU A 100 -19.25 2.77 2.34
N GLU A 101 -19.18 1.43 2.35
CA GLU A 101 -20.35 0.55 2.18
C GLU A 101 -21.14 0.28 3.45
N ALA A 102 -20.53 0.48 4.61
CA ALA A 102 -21.17 0.24 5.88
C ALA A 102 -22.48 1.03 5.98
N SER A 103 -23.58 0.32 6.19
CA SER A 103 -24.93 0.90 6.20
C SER A 103 -25.24 1.52 7.57
N THR A 104 -24.77 0.90 8.65
CA THR A 104 -25.08 1.30 10.02
C THR A 104 -23.95 2.10 10.68
N ALA A 105 -24.31 2.99 11.61
CA ALA A 105 -23.34 3.75 12.42
C ALA A 105 -22.45 2.83 13.28
N LYS A 106 -23.02 1.73 13.79
CA LYS A 106 -22.29 0.73 14.60
C LYS A 106 -21.19 0.06 13.78
N GLU A 107 -21.49 -0.30 12.54
CA GLU A 107 -20.54 -0.91 11.62
C GLU A 107 -19.42 0.07 11.24
N ARG A 108 -19.76 1.30 10.84
CA ARG A 108 -18.79 2.39 10.59
C ARG A 108 -17.88 2.64 11.80
N SER A 109 -18.44 2.64 13.01
CA SER A 109 -17.67 2.79 14.25
C SER A 109 -16.73 1.60 14.50
N LYS A 110 -17.12 0.37 14.17
CA LYS A 110 -16.26 -0.82 14.28
C LYS A 110 -15.10 -0.75 13.28
N ILE A 111 -15.40 -0.43 12.03
CA ILE A 111 -14.40 -0.38 10.95
C ILE A 111 -13.40 0.76 11.17
N SER A 112 -13.86 1.95 11.57
CA SER A 112 -12.96 3.07 11.88
C SER A 112 -12.00 2.77 13.03
N LYS A 113 -12.44 2.05 14.07
CA LYS A 113 -11.57 1.59 15.17
C LYS A 113 -10.54 0.56 14.70
N LEU A 114 -10.97 -0.41 13.89
CA LEU A 114 -10.05 -1.39 13.28
C LEU A 114 -9.04 -0.69 12.37
N GLY A 115 -9.49 0.26 11.53
CA GLY A 115 -8.64 1.09 10.70
C GLY A 115 -7.64 1.91 11.51
N ALA A 116 -8.07 2.54 12.61
CA ALA A 116 -7.18 3.27 13.50
C ALA A 116 -6.10 2.37 14.11
N PHE A 117 -6.48 1.17 14.57
CA PHE A 117 -5.52 0.17 15.04
C PHE A 117 -4.54 -0.25 13.94
N CYS A 118 -5.02 -0.52 12.72
CA CYS A 118 -4.18 -0.87 11.58
C CYS A 118 -3.25 0.27 11.17
N CYS A 119 -3.67 1.54 11.27
CA CYS A 119 -2.81 2.71 11.03
C CYS A 119 -1.65 2.78 12.04
N GLY A 120 -1.90 2.50 13.33
CA GLY A 120 -0.82 2.44 14.33
C GLY A 120 0.12 1.26 14.07
N LEU A 121 -0.46 0.09 13.80
CA LEU A 121 0.28 -1.14 13.56
C LEU A 121 1.16 -1.07 12.29
N SER A 122 0.68 -0.41 11.23
CA SER A 122 1.42 -0.26 9.98
C SER A 122 2.65 0.63 10.12
N LEU A 123 2.59 1.66 10.98
CA LEU A 123 3.73 2.52 11.29
C LEU A 123 4.87 1.72 11.94
N CYS A 124 4.55 0.71 12.74
CA CYS A 124 5.53 -0.23 13.31
C CYS A 124 6.22 -1.14 12.27
N ASN A 125 5.79 -1.11 11.01
CA ASN A 125 6.51 -1.71 9.91
C ASN A 125 7.29 -0.65 9.14
N GLN A 126 6.64 0.22 8.37
CA GLN A 126 7.32 1.16 7.49
C GLN A 126 6.63 2.52 7.52
N HIS A 127 7.38 3.57 7.84
CA HIS A 127 6.85 4.93 8.01
C HIS A 127 6.22 5.54 6.77
N THR A 128 6.56 5.06 5.57
CA THR A 128 6.01 5.57 4.30
C THR A 128 4.49 5.42 4.20
N ILE A 129 3.90 4.50 4.96
CA ILE A 129 2.44 4.34 5.07
C ILE A 129 1.75 5.60 5.60
N VAL A 130 2.47 6.50 6.30
CA VAL A 130 1.92 7.77 6.78
C VAL A 130 1.28 8.58 5.65
N LEU A 131 1.83 8.50 4.43
CA LEU A 131 1.33 9.20 3.24
C LEU A 131 -0.07 8.71 2.84
N TYR A 132 -0.41 7.45 3.15
CA TYR A 132 -1.75 6.90 2.96
C TYR A 132 -2.67 7.33 4.11
N ILE A 133 -2.15 7.27 5.34
CA ILE A 133 -2.89 7.61 6.57
C ILE A 133 -3.36 9.06 6.55
N VAL A 134 -2.52 10.01 6.12
CA VAL A 134 -2.86 11.44 6.07
C VAL A 134 -3.96 11.77 5.05
N CYS A 135 -4.20 10.91 4.05
CA CYS A 135 -5.35 11.04 3.17
C CYS A 135 -6.60 10.37 3.77
N ILE A 136 -6.45 9.14 4.26
CA ILE A 136 -7.57 8.31 4.73
C ILE A 136 -8.18 8.87 6.01
N VAL A 137 -7.38 9.29 6.99
CA VAL A 137 -7.89 9.72 8.30
C VAL A 137 -8.77 10.97 8.19
N PRO A 138 -8.35 12.07 7.56
CA PRO A 138 -9.23 13.23 7.38
C PRO A 138 -10.49 12.90 6.58
N TRP A 139 -10.38 12.03 5.58
CA TRP A 139 -11.54 11.58 4.81
C TRP A 139 -12.53 10.79 5.66
N VAL A 140 -12.08 9.82 6.47
CA VAL A 140 -12.95 9.06 7.38
C VAL A 140 -13.59 9.98 8.42
N LEU A 141 -12.83 10.91 9.00
CA LEU A 141 -13.34 11.86 9.99
C LEU A 141 -14.38 12.81 9.38
N SER A 142 -14.17 13.28 8.15
CA SER A 142 -15.16 14.13 7.46
C SER A 142 -16.45 13.37 7.16
N ARG A 143 -16.36 12.08 6.79
CA ARG A 143 -17.54 11.21 6.62
C ARG A 143 -18.30 11.00 7.93
N LEU A 144 -17.61 10.72 9.03
CA LEU A 144 -18.23 10.55 10.34
C LEU A 144 -18.87 11.85 10.83
N PHE A 145 -18.20 12.98 10.61
CA PHE A 145 -18.71 14.30 10.95
C PHE A 145 -19.98 14.64 10.14
N GLY A 146 -19.96 14.44 8.82
CA GLY A 146 -21.12 14.69 7.96
C GLY A 146 -22.34 13.82 8.30
N LYS A 147 -22.13 12.64 8.90
CA LYS A 147 -23.20 11.77 9.40
C LYS A 147 -23.58 12.02 10.86
N SER A 148 -23.00 13.04 11.52
CA SER A 148 -23.19 13.32 12.95
C SER A 148 -22.83 12.14 13.87
N GLU A 149 -21.90 11.28 13.44
CA GLU A 149 -21.43 10.11 14.20
C GLU A 149 -20.13 10.39 14.95
N LEU A 150 -19.51 11.56 14.73
CA LEU A 150 -18.28 11.96 15.37
C LEU A 150 -18.57 12.65 16.71
N SER A 151 -18.21 11.99 17.81
CA SER A 151 -18.22 12.57 19.15
C SER A 151 -16.80 12.56 19.74
N LEU A 152 -16.55 13.39 20.76
CA LEU A 152 -15.27 13.39 21.48
C LEU A 152 -14.94 11.99 22.04
N GLY A 153 -15.94 11.30 22.60
CA GLY A 153 -15.76 9.93 23.09
C GLY A 153 -15.42 8.92 21.99
N HIS A 154 -15.95 9.09 20.78
CA HIS A 154 -15.54 8.27 19.63
C HIS A 154 -14.11 8.60 19.19
N LEU A 155 -13.73 9.88 19.12
CA LEU A 155 -12.38 10.30 18.77
C LEU A 155 -11.34 9.74 19.75
N LEU A 156 -11.63 9.77 21.06
CA LEU A 156 -10.78 9.16 22.08
C LEU A 156 -10.62 7.65 21.87
N LYS A 157 -11.70 6.94 21.52
CA LYS A 157 -11.64 5.50 21.20
C LYS A 157 -10.77 5.22 19.96
N LEU A 158 -10.85 6.06 18.92
CA LEU A 158 -9.98 5.94 17.75
C LEU A 158 -8.51 6.17 18.14
N GLY A 159 -8.24 7.20 18.95
CA GLY A 159 -6.91 7.47 19.48
C GLY A 159 -6.35 6.29 20.27
N LEU A 160 -7.14 5.70 21.18
CA LEU A 160 -6.74 4.52 21.94
C LEU A 160 -6.48 3.30 21.04
N CYS A 161 -7.30 3.05 20.03
CA CYS A 161 -7.07 1.98 19.06
C CYS A 161 -5.77 2.20 18.28
N PHE A 162 -5.50 3.43 17.84
CA PHE A 162 -4.25 3.79 17.17
C PHE A 162 -3.03 3.57 18.07
N LEU A 163 -3.08 4.06 19.31
CA LEU A 163 -2.02 3.85 20.29
C LEU A 163 -1.80 2.36 20.62
N ALA A 164 -2.87 1.56 20.68
CA ALA A 164 -2.76 0.12 20.83
C ALA A 164 -2.05 -0.54 19.63
N GLY A 165 -2.24 -0.01 18.41
CA GLY A 165 -1.50 -0.44 17.23
C GLY A 165 0.01 -0.17 17.31
N LEU A 166 0.42 0.87 18.03
CA LEU A 166 1.83 1.25 18.20
C LEU A 166 2.59 0.41 19.23
N LEU A 167 1.92 -0.50 19.95
CA LEU A 167 2.53 -1.34 20.98
C LEU A 167 3.80 -2.11 20.53
N PRO A 168 3.93 -2.60 19.28
CA PRO A 168 5.17 -3.24 18.84
C PRO A 168 6.41 -2.35 18.98
N TYR A 169 6.31 -1.02 18.99
CA TYR A 169 7.47 -0.16 19.24
C TYR A 169 8.11 -0.36 20.62
N LEU A 170 7.35 -0.85 21.61
CA LEU A 170 7.89 -1.20 22.93
C LEU A 170 8.95 -2.31 22.85
N TYR A 171 8.97 -3.10 21.77
CA TYR A 171 10.02 -4.08 21.50
C TYR A 171 11.40 -3.43 21.41
N LEU A 172 11.51 -2.22 20.84
CA LEU A 172 12.80 -1.55 20.64
C LEU A 172 13.52 -1.31 21.98
N PRO A 173 12.97 -0.52 22.94
CA PRO A 173 13.61 -0.33 24.23
C PRO A 173 13.70 -1.64 25.02
N ALA A 174 12.66 -2.48 25.02
CA ALA A 174 12.68 -3.74 25.77
C ALA A 174 13.80 -4.68 25.30
N SER A 175 14.04 -4.80 23.99
CA SER A 175 15.11 -5.63 23.45
C SER A 175 16.51 -5.09 23.74
N SER A 176 16.65 -3.76 23.84
CA SER A 176 17.87 -3.05 24.21
C SER A 176 18.18 -3.26 25.70
N TYR A 177 17.20 -3.03 26.58
CA TYR A 177 17.32 -3.25 28.03
C TYR A 177 17.61 -4.70 28.40
N LEU A 178 16.96 -5.67 27.75
CA LEU A 178 17.11 -7.09 28.06
C LEU A 178 18.38 -7.73 27.47
N SER A 179 19.29 -6.93 26.90
CA SER A 179 20.59 -7.34 26.32
C SER A 179 20.51 -8.43 25.24
N ARG A 180 19.32 -8.79 24.75
CA ARG A 180 19.16 -9.84 23.72
C ARG A 180 19.66 -9.39 22.36
N ALA A 181 19.69 -8.09 22.11
CA ALA A 181 20.23 -7.54 20.87
C ALA A 181 21.75 -7.33 21.03
N ARG A 182 22.54 -8.36 20.70
CA ARG A 182 24.02 -8.31 20.71
C ARG A 182 24.61 -7.22 19.81
N TRP A 183 23.85 -6.78 18.81
CA TRP A 183 24.19 -5.74 17.85
C TRP A 183 22.95 -4.86 17.64
N THR A 184 22.98 -3.64 18.17
CA THR A 184 21.91 -2.64 18.02
C THR A 184 22.42 -1.44 17.23
N TRP A 185 21.51 -0.81 16.49
CA TRP A 185 21.74 0.46 15.81
C TRP A 185 21.49 1.61 16.79
N GLY A 186 22.52 1.97 17.55
CA GLY A 186 22.45 2.92 18.66
C GLY A 186 21.94 2.31 19.97
N ASP A 187 21.87 3.14 21.01
CA ASP A 187 21.27 2.80 22.31
C ASP A 187 19.81 3.26 22.33
N GLN A 188 18.85 2.34 22.55
CA GLN A 188 17.42 2.65 22.62
C GLN A 188 16.87 2.56 24.05
N THR A 189 17.74 2.46 25.06
CA THR A 189 17.34 2.48 26.47
C THR A 189 16.96 3.90 26.92
N THR A 190 17.55 4.92 26.33
CA THR A 190 17.20 6.33 26.59
C THR A 190 16.08 6.81 25.66
N PHE A 191 15.27 7.77 26.12
CA PHE A 191 14.22 8.39 25.31
C PHE A 191 14.78 9.06 24.04
N GLN A 192 15.91 9.76 24.17
CA GLN A 192 16.58 10.40 23.04
C GLN A 192 17.06 9.36 22.02
N GLY A 193 17.70 8.29 22.48
CA GLY A 193 18.18 7.23 21.59
C GLY A 193 17.04 6.48 20.89
N PHE A 194 15.92 6.25 21.58
CA PHE A 194 14.70 5.76 20.96
C PHE A 194 14.19 6.72 19.87
N LEU A 195 14.12 8.03 20.14
CA LEU A 195 13.67 9.03 19.16
C LEU A 195 14.60 9.09 17.95
N THR A 196 15.92 9.12 18.15
CA THR A 196 16.91 9.12 17.05
C THR A 196 16.73 7.92 16.14
N HIS A 197 16.54 6.73 16.72
CA HIS A 197 16.30 5.50 15.96
C HIS A 197 14.92 5.50 15.28
N PHE A 198 13.87 5.88 16.00
CA PHE A 198 12.51 5.95 15.48
C PHE A 198 12.41 6.95 14.31
N LEU A 199 12.92 8.18 14.48
CA LEU A 199 12.89 9.24 13.48
C LEU A 199 13.89 9.03 12.35
N ARG A 200 14.74 8.00 12.41
CA ARG A 200 15.78 7.72 11.40
C ARG A 200 16.71 8.93 11.20
N GLU A 201 17.02 9.63 12.29
CA GLU A 201 17.85 10.84 12.27
C GLU A 201 19.23 10.58 11.64
N GLU A 202 19.77 9.37 11.81
CA GLU A 202 21.06 8.95 11.26
C GLU A 202 21.10 8.93 9.72
N TYR A 203 19.93 8.82 9.08
CA TYR A 203 19.77 8.97 7.64
C TYR A 203 19.46 10.43 7.22
N GLY A 204 19.03 11.28 8.15
CA GLY A 204 18.53 12.64 7.90
C GLY A 204 17.00 12.75 7.89
N THR A 205 16.29 11.82 8.55
CA THR A 205 14.83 11.73 8.73
C THR A 205 14.01 11.60 7.44
N PHE A 206 14.15 12.56 6.53
CA PHE A 206 13.44 12.62 5.25
C PHE A 206 14.32 12.27 4.04
N ASN A 207 15.61 12.02 4.21
CA ASN A 207 16.48 11.59 3.11
C ASN A 207 16.31 10.08 2.85
N LEU A 208 16.42 9.67 1.58
CA LEU A 208 16.39 8.25 1.20
C LEU A 208 17.70 7.53 1.54
N CYS A 209 18.82 8.25 1.45
CA CYS A 209 20.16 7.77 1.81
C CYS A 209 20.94 8.86 2.56
N LYS A 210 21.91 8.44 3.37
CA LYS A 210 22.81 9.34 4.10
C LYS A 210 23.85 9.93 3.15
N GLY A 211 23.81 11.24 2.94
CA GLY A 211 24.68 11.96 2.00
C GLY A 211 23.95 12.33 0.70
N ARG A 212 24.49 13.33 -0.02
CA ARG A 212 23.98 13.76 -1.33
C ARG A 212 24.88 13.18 -2.41
N PHE A 213 24.34 12.30 -3.24
CA PHE A 213 25.10 11.60 -4.28
C PHE A 213 24.47 11.85 -5.64
N GLY A 214 24.63 13.06 -6.19
CA GLY A 214 24.16 13.42 -7.52
C GLY A 214 23.74 14.89 -7.64
N ASP A 215 23.72 15.38 -8.88
CA ASP A 215 22.96 16.57 -9.23
C ASP A 215 21.47 16.25 -9.10
N ASP A 216 20.68 17.20 -8.60
CA ASP A 216 19.25 16.99 -8.37
C ASP A 216 18.53 16.81 -9.71
N ALA A 217 18.13 15.58 -10.03
CA ALA A 217 17.09 15.37 -11.05
C ALA A 217 15.86 16.18 -10.61
N SER A 218 15.37 17.04 -11.49
CA SER A 218 14.21 17.87 -11.14
C SER A 218 13.01 16.98 -10.80
N MET A 219 12.12 17.43 -9.91
CA MET A 219 10.90 16.68 -9.54
C MET A 219 10.10 16.23 -10.78
N HIS A 220 10.08 17.07 -11.82
CA HIS A 220 9.46 16.76 -13.10
C HIS A 220 10.15 15.60 -13.81
N GLU A 221 11.48 15.60 -13.86
CA GLU A 221 12.26 14.53 -14.47
C GLU A 221 12.03 13.21 -13.73
N PHE A 222 12.05 13.21 -12.39
CA PHE A 222 11.76 12.04 -11.58
C PHE A 222 10.36 11.44 -11.89
N LEU A 223 9.33 12.28 -11.93
CA LEU A 223 7.96 11.83 -12.19
C LEU A 223 7.77 11.36 -13.63
N CYS A 224 8.11 12.22 -14.59
CA CYS A 224 7.77 12.02 -16.00
C CYS A 224 8.74 11.06 -16.69
N SER A 225 10.04 11.17 -16.42
CA SER A 225 11.06 10.37 -17.11
C SER A 225 11.32 9.03 -16.45
N PHE A 226 11.18 8.93 -15.12
CA PHE A 226 11.54 7.72 -14.38
C PHE A 226 10.34 6.97 -13.84
N GLN A 227 9.50 7.59 -13.01
CA GLN A 227 8.37 6.87 -12.39
C GLN A 227 7.33 6.44 -13.44
N LEU A 228 6.92 7.32 -14.36
CA LEU A 228 6.00 6.94 -15.43
C LEU A 228 6.59 5.91 -16.40
N ALA A 229 7.88 6.03 -16.74
CA ALA A 229 8.56 5.05 -17.58
C ALA A 229 8.60 3.67 -16.90
N GLN A 230 8.91 3.63 -15.60
CA GLN A 230 8.86 2.39 -14.84
C GLN A 230 7.45 1.84 -14.76
N MET A 231 6.45 2.65 -14.42
CA MET A 231 5.06 2.20 -14.36
C MET A 231 4.59 1.62 -15.70
N LYS A 232 4.98 2.24 -16.81
CA LYS A 232 4.68 1.74 -18.16
C LYS A 232 5.38 0.41 -18.44
N SER A 233 6.66 0.28 -18.04
CA SER A 233 7.42 -0.96 -18.21
C SER A 233 6.89 -2.09 -17.33
N GLU A 234 6.55 -1.80 -16.09
CA GLU A 234 6.13 -2.78 -15.09
C GLU A 234 4.66 -3.17 -15.24
N LEU A 235 3.75 -2.22 -15.49
CA LEU A 235 2.30 -2.45 -15.46
C LEU A 235 1.63 -2.44 -16.82
N SER A 236 2.35 -2.08 -17.90
CA SER A 236 1.83 -1.83 -19.25
C SER A 236 0.98 -0.56 -19.42
N LEU A 237 0.95 -0.04 -20.65
CA LEU A 237 0.18 1.16 -21.00
C LEU A 237 -1.35 0.98 -20.85
N PRO A 238 -1.97 -0.17 -21.25
CA PRO A 238 -3.41 -0.38 -21.06
C PRO A 238 -3.86 -0.28 -19.60
N VAL A 239 -3.07 -0.78 -18.65
CA VAL A 239 -3.40 -0.69 -17.21
C VAL A 239 -3.42 0.77 -16.75
N LEU A 240 -2.44 1.57 -17.17
CA LEU A 240 -2.42 3.00 -16.85
C LEU A 240 -3.62 3.74 -17.46
N ALA A 241 -3.98 3.40 -18.69
CA ALA A 241 -5.17 3.94 -19.34
C ALA A 241 -6.46 3.58 -18.58
N LEU A 242 -6.59 2.34 -18.12
CA LEU A 242 -7.72 1.91 -17.29
C LEU A 242 -7.77 2.65 -15.95
N ALA A 243 -6.62 2.88 -15.30
CA ALA A 243 -6.57 3.67 -14.07
C ALA A 243 -7.06 5.12 -14.29
N LEU A 244 -6.71 5.74 -15.42
CA LEU A 244 -7.25 7.05 -15.81
C LEU A 244 -8.75 7.01 -16.10
N VAL A 245 -9.22 5.96 -16.78
CA VAL A 245 -10.64 5.75 -17.05
C VAL A 245 -11.43 5.68 -15.74
N ALA A 246 -10.91 5.03 -14.70
CA ALA A 246 -11.57 5.02 -13.39
C ALA A 246 -11.81 6.43 -12.86
N CYS A 247 -10.79 7.30 -12.88
CA CYS A 247 -10.90 8.69 -12.45
C CYS A 247 -11.90 9.48 -13.29
N VAL A 248 -11.84 9.37 -14.62
CA VAL A 248 -12.75 10.08 -15.54
C VAL A 248 -14.19 9.58 -15.41
N SER A 249 -14.37 8.28 -15.20
CA SER A 249 -15.70 7.66 -15.08
C SER A 249 -16.50 8.16 -13.88
N THR A 250 -15.83 8.75 -12.87
CA THR A 250 -16.52 9.39 -11.75
C THR A 250 -17.36 10.60 -12.14
N ALA A 251 -17.08 11.22 -13.30
CA ALA A 251 -17.88 12.31 -13.86
C ALA A 251 -19.13 11.81 -14.62
N LEU A 252 -19.21 10.52 -14.93
CA LEU A 252 -20.35 9.92 -15.60
C LEU A 252 -21.38 9.44 -14.56
N PRO A 253 -22.69 9.65 -14.79
CA PRO A 253 -23.74 9.19 -13.90
C PRO A 253 -23.91 7.66 -14.02
N THR A 254 -23.01 6.89 -13.42
CA THR A 254 -23.11 5.43 -13.35
C THR A 254 -23.67 4.99 -12.00
N LYS A 255 -24.62 4.06 -12.01
CA LYS A 255 -25.41 3.65 -10.82
C LYS A 255 -24.61 2.95 -9.71
N GLN A 256 -23.36 2.54 -9.97
CA GLN A 256 -22.61 1.65 -9.07
C GLN A 256 -21.27 2.22 -8.56
N GLN A 257 -20.78 3.36 -9.07
CA GLN A 257 -19.44 3.82 -8.72
C GLN A 257 -19.39 4.72 -7.50
N LYS A 258 -18.49 4.38 -6.58
CA LYS A 258 -18.18 5.21 -5.40
C LYS A 258 -17.12 6.26 -5.73
N SER A 259 -17.52 7.26 -6.52
CA SER A 259 -16.73 8.46 -6.86
C SER A 259 -15.81 9.00 -5.74
N PRO A 260 -16.27 9.21 -4.49
CA PRO A 260 -15.43 9.75 -3.42
C PRO A 260 -14.25 8.86 -3.00
N VAL A 261 -14.36 7.53 -3.12
CA VAL A 261 -13.28 6.61 -2.76
C VAL A 261 -12.24 6.53 -3.88
N ILE A 262 -12.68 6.62 -5.15
CA ILE A 262 -11.79 6.68 -6.31
C ILE A 262 -10.90 7.92 -6.22
N TRP A 263 -11.49 9.09 -5.94
CA TRP A 263 -10.72 10.33 -5.76
C TRP A 263 -9.78 10.28 -4.56
N LEU A 264 -10.15 9.59 -3.48
CA LEU A 264 -9.26 9.35 -2.35
C LEU A 264 -8.04 8.51 -2.76
N PHE A 265 -8.25 7.40 -3.49
CA PHE A 265 -7.16 6.55 -3.97
C PHE A 265 -6.27 7.26 -4.99
N ALA A 266 -6.85 8.06 -5.89
CA ALA A 266 -6.10 8.92 -6.80
C ALA A 266 -5.27 9.98 -6.02
N GLY A 267 -5.87 10.61 -5.00
CA GLY A 267 -5.19 11.55 -4.12
C GLY A 267 -4.01 10.91 -3.37
N MET A 268 -4.19 9.68 -2.88
CA MET A 268 -3.13 8.89 -2.24
C MET A 268 -1.98 8.59 -3.21
N LEU A 269 -2.29 8.18 -4.45
CA LEU A 269 -1.31 7.95 -5.49
C LEU A 269 -0.51 9.24 -5.81
N CYS A 270 -1.21 10.36 -5.98
CA CYS A 270 -0.59 11.65 -6.28
C CYS A 270 0.29 12.12 -5.13
N LEU A 271 -0.23 12.15 -3.89
CA LEU A 271 0.55 12.57 -2.72
C LEU A 271 1.80 11.71 -2.54
N TYR A 272 1.65 10.39 -2.66
CA TYR A 272 2.76 9.46 -2.51
C TYR A 272 3.84 9.70 -3.58
N SER A 273 3.44 9.80 -4.84
CA SER A 273 4.37 10.00 -5.96
C SER A 273 5.08 11.35 -5.88
N LEU A 274 4.33 12.43 -5.58
CA LEU A 274 4.89 13.77 -5.40
C LEU A 274 5.86 13.83 -4.21
N PHE A 275 5.54 13.17 -3.10
CA PHE A 275 6.43 13.13 -1.94
C PHE A 275 7.78 12.49 -2.29
N PHE A 276 7.78 11.32 -2.96
CA PHE A 276 9.04 10.67 -3.32
C PHE A 276 9.80 11.40 -4.43
N ALA A 277 9.10 12.04 -5.37
CA ALA A 277 9.74 12.89 -6.36
C ALA A 277 10.40 14.13 -5.73
N TRP A 278 9.76 14.72 -4.72
CA TRP A 278 10.34 15.83 -3.97
C TRP A 278 11.54 15.39 -3.10
N ARG A 279 11.52 14.16 -2.58
CA ARG A 279 12.58 13.61 -1.72
C ARG A 279 13.64 12.82 -2.47
N ALA A 280 13.55 12.69 -3.80
CA ALA A 280 14.50 11.96 -4.62
C ALA A 280 15.88 12.64 -4.57
N ASN A 281 16.75 12.18 -3.68
CA ASN A 281 18.08 12.76 -3.45
C ASN A 281 19.23 11.86 -3.96
N LEU A 282 18.94 11.01 -4.95
CA LEU A 282 19.81 9.95 -5.44
C LEU A 282 19.98 10.02 -6.96
N ASP A 283 21.21 9.86 -7.43
CA ASP A 283 21.55 9.71 -8.85
C ASP A 283 21.09 8.35 -9.39
N ILE A 284 19.91 8.33 -9.98
CA ILE A 284 19.28 7.14 -10.57
C ILE A 284 19.94 6.63 -11.86
N THR A 285 20.96 7.31 -12.39
CA THR A 285 21.80 6.73 -13.45
C THR A 285 22.65 5.58 -12.92
N LYS A 286 22.90 5.54 -11.60
CA LYS A 286 23.64 4.46 -10.94
C LYS A 286 22.68 3.32 -10.60
N PRO A 287 22.93 2.08 -11.08
CA PRO A 287 22.03 0.94 -10.85
C PRO A 287 21.72 0.66 -9.39
N LEU A 288 22.69 0.90 -8.49
CA LEU A 288 22.50 0.73 -7.04
C LEU A 288 21.42 1.67 -6.49
N PHE A 289 21.43 2.93 -6.91
CA PHE A 289 20.50 3.94 -6.43
C PHE A 289 19.12 3.80 -7.06
N LEU A 290 19.05 3.39 -8.32
CA LEU A 290 17.81 3.00 -8.96
C LEU A 290 17.10 1.90 -8.16
N GLY A 291 17.82 0.83 -7.79
CA GLY A 291 17.25 -0.26 -6.98
C GLY A 291 16.82 0.12 -5.56
N VAL A 292 17.30 1.26 -5.02
CA VAL A 292 16.80 1.83 -3.75
C VAL A 292 15.48 2.56 -3.99
N VAL A 293 15.41 3.37 -5.05
CA VAL A 293 14.22 4.15 -5.42
C VAL A 293 13.06 3.25 -5.84
N GLU A 294 13.32 2.21 -6.62
CA GLU A 294 12.33 1.27 -7.15
C GLU A 294 11.43 0.64 -6.06
N ARG A 295 11.99 0.42 -4.88
CA ARG A 295 11.26 -0.14 -3.72
C ARG A 295 10.10 0.74 -3.29
N PHE A 296 10.21 2.05 -3.48
CA PHE A 296 9.16 3.00 -3.11
C PHE A 296 8.05 3.06 -4.14
N TRP A 297 8.25 2.59 -5.38
CA TRP A 297 7.20 2.55 -6.40
C TRP A 297 6.16 1.43 -6.19
N LEU A 298 6.43 0.47 -5.30
CA LEU A 298 5.51 -0.62 -4.96
C LEU A 298 4.13 -0.10 -4.52
N GLN A 299 4.09 0.91 -3.65
CA GLN A 299 2.82 1.42 -3.13
C GLN A 299 2.05 2.19 -4.20
N SER A 300 2.73 2.98 -5.04
CA SER A 300 2.08 3.64 -6.18
C SER A 300 1.51 2.62 -7.16
N ASN A 301 2.23 1.53 -7.43
CA ASN A 301 1.77 0.47 -8.32
C ASN A 301 0.54 -0.25 -7.77
N ALA A 302 0.46 -0.46 -6.45
CA ALA A 302 -0.73 -1.04 -5.81
C ALA A 302 -1.97 -0.16 -6.00
N ALA A 303 -1.85 1.17 -5.82
CA ALA A 303 -2.95 2.10 -6.04
C ALA A 303 -3.38 2.12 -7.52
N VAL A 304 -2.43 2.14 -8.46
CA VAL A 304 -2.71 2.06 -9.90
C VAL A 304 -3.42 0.76 -10.26
N ALA A 305 -3.00 -0.38 -9.71
CA ALA A 305 -3.63 -1.68 -9.97
C ALA A 305 -5.10 -1.70 -9.54
N VAL A 306 -5.42 -1.14 -8.37
CA VAL A 306 -6.81 -1.00 -7.90
C VAL A 306 -7.60 -0.07 -8.81
N LEU A 307 -7.06 1.10 -9.16
CA LEU A 307 -7.72 2.04 -10.07
C LEU A 307 -7.97 1.40 -11.44
N ALA A 308 -7.01 0.65 -11.98
CA ALA A 308 -7.18 -0.05 -13.25
C ALA A 308 -8.30 -1.10 -13.19
N GLY A 309 -8.40 -1.87 -12.10
CA GLY A 309 -9.50 -2.80 -11.88
C GLY A 309 -10.87 -2.10 -11.82
N LEU A 310 -10.95 -0.94 -11.16
CA LEU A 310 -12.15 -0.11 -11.13
C LEU A 310 -12.48 0.49 -12.51
N GLY A 311 -11.46 0.85 -13.29
CA GLY A 311 -11.61 1.37 -14.65
C GLY A 311 -12.11 0.34 -15.63
N LEU A 312 -11.67 -0.93 -15.52
CA LEU A 312 -12.22 -2.02 -16.32
C LEU A 312 -13.71 -2.22 -16.00
N ALA A 313 -14.05 -2.27 -14.72
CA ALA A 313 -15.45 -2.38 -14.29
C ALA A 313 -16.30 -1.18 -14.75
N ALA A 314 -15.72 0.03 -14.75
CA ALA A 314 -16.34 1.23 -15.29
C ALA A 314 -16.72 1.06 -16.75
N LEU A 315 -15.77 0.65 -17.60
CA LEU A 315 -15.98 0.44 -19.02
C LEU A 315 -17.04 -0.64 -19.28
N ALA A 316 -16.99 -1.74 -18.53
CA ALA A 316 -18.00 -2.79 -18.64
C ALA A 316 -19.40 -2.28 -18.27
N SER A 317 -19.51 -1.44 -17.22
CA SER A 317 -20.78 -0.85 -16.81
C SER A 317 -21.35 0.14 -17.85
N VAL A 318 -20.51 0.98 -18.44
CA VAL A 318 -20.91 1.92 -19.50
C VAL A 318 -21.30 1.16 -20.77
N GLY A 319 -20.51 0.17 -21.17
CA GLY A 319 -20.82 -0.69 -22.32
C GLY A 319 -22.16 -1.42 -22.15
N SER A 320 -22.47 -1.88 -20.92
CA SER A 320 -23.74 -2.54 -20.62
C SER A 320 -24.94 -1.60 -20.68
N ALA A 321 -24.75 -0.31 -20.36
CA ALA A 321 -25.79 0.70 -20.49
C ALA A 321 -26.05 1.09 -21.96
N VAL A 322 -25.02 1.05 -22.82
CA VAL A 322 -25.14 1.38 -24.26
C VAL A 322 -25.67 0.20 -25.08
N LEU A 323 -25.28 -1.02 -24.73
CA LEU A 323 -25.60 -2.25 -25.46
C LEU A 323 -26.55 -3.13 -24.62
N GLU A 324 -27.71 -2.58 -24.28
CA GLU A 324 -28.71 -3.26 -23.44
C GLU A 324 -28.98 -4.70 -23.93
N GLY A 325 -28.78 -5.69 -23.04
CA GLY A 325 -29.12 -7.09 -23.30
C GLY A 325 -28.06 -7.95 -23.98
N SER A 326 -26.88 -7.42 -24.33
CA SER A 326 -25.81 -8.25 -24.92
C SER A 326 -25.16 -9.17 -23.88
N ARG A 327 -25.33 -10.49 -24.06
CA ARG A 327 -24.69 -11.53 -23.24
C ARG A 327 -23.16 -11.55 -23.39
N ALA A 328 -22.58 -10.82 -24.35
CA ALA A 328 -21.16 -10.84 -24.65
C ALA A 328 -20.33 -9.92 -23.73
N LEU A 329 -20.92 -8.89 -23.11
CA LEU A 329 -20.16 -7.92 -22.30
C LEU A 329 -19.44 -8.52 -21.09
N PRO A 330 -20.07 -9.40 -20.27
CA PRO A 330 -19.36 -10.06 -19.18
C PRO A 330 -18.17 -10.88 -19.70
N TRP A 331 -18.34 -11.59 -20.82
CA TRP A 331 -17.25 -12.35 -21.43
C TRP A 331 -16.11 -11.47 -21.89
N LEU A 332 -16.39 -10.31 -22.49
CA LEU A 332 -15.38 -9.34 -22.90
C LEU A 332 -14.61 -8.75 -21.71
N GLU A 333 -15.29 -8.48 -20.61
CA GLU A 333 -14.67 -8.01 -19.36
C GLU A 333 -13.69 -9.05 -18.81
N TRP A 334 -14.14 -10.32 -18.71
CA TRP A 334 -13.30 -11.44 -18.28
C TRP A 334 -12.12 -11.71 -19.22
N LEU A 335 -12.36 -11.72 -20.53
CA LEU A 335 -11.30 -11.93 -21.53
C LEU A 335 -10.25 -10.82 -21.47
N SER A 336 -10.69 -9.57 -21.26
CA SER A 336 -9.79 -8.42 -21.14
C SER A 336 -8.95 -8.50 -19.85
N ALA A 337 -9.56 -8.85 -18.72
CA ALA A 337 -8.83 -9.06 -17.47
C ALA A 337 -7.77 -10.17 -17.60
N LEU A 338 -8.15 -11.33 -18.15
CA LEU A 338 -7.25 -12.46 -18.34
C LEU A 338 -6.14 -12.17 -19.36
N ALA A 339 -6.46 -11.50 -20.47
CA ALA A 339 -5.47 -11.13 -21.48
C ALA A 339 -4.43 -10.15 -20.92
N LEU A 340 -4.85 -9.14 -20.14
CA LEU A 340 -3.93 -8.20 -19.51
C LEU A 340 -3.06 -8.87 -18.44
N VAL A 341 -3.62 -9.78 -17.64
CA VAL A 341 -2.84 -10.55 -16.66
C VAL A 341 -1.86 -11.51 -17.36
N ALA A 342 -2.26 -12.18 -18.45
CA ALA A 342 -1.37 -13.02 -19.22
C ALA A 342 -0.24 -12.21 -19.89
N SER A 343 -0.56 -11.04 -20.45
CA SER A 343 0.43 -10.10 -20.99
C SER A 343 1.39 -9.61 -19.91
N GLN A 344 0.90 -9.38 -18.69
CA GLN A 344 1.70 -8.98 -17.54
C GLN A 344 2.72 -10.05 -17.17
N VAL A 345 2.32 -11.32 -17.17
CA VAL A 345 3.22 -12.45 -16.90
C VAL A 345 4.26 -12.54 -18.01
N TRP A 346 3.83 -12.55 -19.28
CA TRP A 346 4.72 -12.67 -20.44
C TRP A 346 5.76 -11.54 -20.55
N ALA A 347 5.40 -10.31 -20.16
CA ALA A 347 6.32 -9.18 -20.24
C ALA A 347 7.39 -9.19 -19.12
N ASN A 348 7.11 -9.83 -17.98
CA ASN A 348 7.98 -9.77 -16.80
C ASN A 348 8.79 -11.06 -16.54
N TYR A 349 8.41 -12.20 -17.12
CA TYR A 349 9.02 -13.52 -16.91
C TYR A 349 9.16 -14.29 -18.23
#